data_AF-A0A483AFU6-F1
#
_entry.id   AF-A0A483AFU6-F1
#
_cell.length_a   1.000
_cell.length_b   1.000
_cell.length_c   1.000
_cell.angle_alpha   90.00
_cell.angle_beta   90.00
_cell.angle_gamma   90.00
#
_symmetry.space_group_name_H-M   'P 1'
#
loop_
_entity.id
_entity.type
_entity.pdbx_description
1 polymer ?
#
loop_
_entity_poly.entity_id
_entity_poly.type
_entity_poly.pdbx_seq_one_letter_code
_entity_poly.pdbx_strand_id
1 'polypeptide(L)'
;MAVFGQKDYQQLHIIKHFTSGTEIIGAPIVREDNGLAMSTRNQYLNADEYKIASKLHKILKQIERGELDLQSATEQLQRYFKLDYLELLDANTLKKITDNTSKIAILSAVYLNKVRLIDNIIF
;
A
#
# COMPACT_ATOMS: atom_id res chain seq x y z
N MET A 1 -5.88 -24.19 -0.40
CA MET A 1 -5.04 -23.08 0.10
C MET A 1 -4.69 -22.19 -1.06
N ALA A 2 -5.12 -20.93 -1.04
CA ALA A 2 -4.77 -19.96 -2.06
C ALA A 2 -4.07 -18.79 -1.36
N VAL A 3 -2.79 -18.58 -1.70
CA VAL A 3 -1.97 -17.51 -1.12
C VAL A 3 -2.08 -16.31 -2.03
N PHE A 4 -2.67 -15.22 -1.53
CA PHE A 4 -2.76 -13.95 -2.23
C PHE A 4 -1.91 -12.92 -1.48
N GLY A 5 -1.01 -12.24 -2.20
CA GLY A 5 -0.17 -11.21 -1.60
C GLY A 5 -1.02 -10.03 -1.13
N GLN A 6 -0.76 -9.53 0.08
CA GLN A 6 -1.36 -8.30 0.63
C GLN A 6 -1.20 -7.05 -0.26
N LYS A 7 -0.36 -7.14 -1.29
CA LYS A 7 -0.08 -6.06 -2.22
C LYS A 7 -1.28 -5.65 -3.07
N ASP A 8 -2.18 -6.58 -3.39
CA ASP A 8 -3.44 -6.28 -4.10
C ASP A 8 -4.61 -6.46 -3.12
N TYR A 9 -4.63 -5.64 -2.06
CA TYR A 9 -5.60 -5.73 -0.96
C TYR A 9 -7.06 -5.56 -1.42
N GLN A 10 -7.30 -4.76 -2.48
CA GLN A 10 -8.63 -4.63 -3.09
C GLN A 10 -9.08 -5.94 -3.77
N GLN A 11 -8.17 -6.67 -4.43
CA GLN A 11 -8.48 -7.97 -5.00
C GLN A 11 -8.69 -9.04 -3.92
N LEU A 12 -7.92 -8.97 -2.83
CA LEU A 12 -8.07 -9.85 -1.66
C LEU A 12 -9.46 -9.71 -1.02
N HIS A 13 -9.98 -8.49 -0.93
CA HIS A 13 -11.29 -8.21 -0.32
C HIS A 13 -12.45 -8.71 -1.18
N ILE A 14 -12.36 -8.55 -2.50
CA ILE A 14 -13.35 -9.11 -3.45
C ILE A 14 -13.38 -10.64 -3.33
N ILE A 15 -12.23 -11.31 -3.27
CA ILE A 15 -12.17 -12.76 -3.13
C ILE A 15 -12.74 -13.22 -1.78
N LYS A 16 -12.44 -12.49 -0.68
CA LYS A 16 -13.05 -12.72 0.65
C LYS A 16 -14.57 -12.56 0.65
N HIS A 17 -15.10 -11.62 -0.12
CA HIS A 17 -16.54 -11.38 -0.19
C HIS A 17 -17.31 -12.48 -0.94
N PHE A 18 -16.64 -13.16 -1.89
CA PHE A 18 -17.24 -14.23 -2.71
C PHE A 18 -16.93 -15.66 -2.24
N THR A 19 -16.14 -15.86 -1.18
CA THR A 19 -15.87 -17.18 -0.61
C THR A 19 -16.35 -17.27 0.83
N SER A 20 -17.54 -17.82 1.05
CA SER A 20 -17.96 -18.29 2.37
C SER A 20 -17.26 -19.62 2.67
N GLY A 21 -16.43 -19.65 3.73
CA GLY A 21 -15.83 -20.89 4.24
C GLY A 21 -14.36 -21.14 3.89
N THR A 22 -13.61 -20.16 3.36
CA THR A 22 -12.14 -20.27 3.20
C THR A 22 -11.42 -19.13 3.90
N GLU A 23 -10.52 -19.47 4.82
CA GLU A 23 -9.66 -18.52 5.53
C GLU A 23 -8.64 -17.91 4.56
N ILE A 24 -8.77 -16.61 4.27
CA ILE A 24 -7.83 -15.88 3.42
C ILE A 24 -6.83 -15.15 4.31
N ILE A 25 -5.66 -15.79 4.48
CA ILE A 25 -4.50 -15.29 5.21
C ILE A 25 -3.77 -14.29 4.31
N GLY A 26 -3.74 -13.02 4.71
CA GLY A 26 -2.91 -12.02 4.04
C GLY A 26 -1.45 -12.31 4.34
N ALA A 27 -0.67 -12.72 3.33
CA ALA A 27 0.77 -12.90 3.50
C ALA A 27 1.43 -11.53 3.75
N PRO A 28 2.32 -11.40 4.75
CA PRO A 28 3.06 -10.18 5.01
C PRO A 28 3.72 -9.65 3.73
N ILE A 29 3.71 -8.33 3.54
CA ILE A 29 4.47 -7.72 2.45
C ILE A 29 5.96 -8.04 2.67
N VAL A 30 6.53 -8.85 1.78
CA VAL A 30 7.98 -9.02 1.72
C VAL A 30 8.55 -7.73 1.16
N ARG A 31 9.52 -7.16 1.87
CA ARG A 31 10.16 -5.88 1.50
C ARG A 31 11.60 -6.14 1.07
N GLU A 32 12.06 -5.36 0.10
CA GLU A 32 13.49 -5.29 -0.24
C GLU A 32 14.25 -4.53 0.85
N ASP A 33 15.59 -4.58 0.81
CA ASP A 33 16.45 -3.95 1.84
C ASP A 33 16.21 -2.44 2.01
N ASN A 34 15.69 -1.78 0.97
CA ASN A 34 15.33 -0.36 1.00
C ASN A 34 13.91 -0.07 1.52
N GLY A 35 13.16 -1.10 1.94
CA GLY A 35 11.78 -1.02 2.44
C GLY A 35 10.70 -1.04 1.37
N LEU A 36 11.05 -1.08 0.07
CA LEU A 36 10.09 -1.17 -1.03
C LEU A 36 9.37 -2.52 -0.99
N ALA A 37 8.05 -2.52 -1.18
CA ALA A 37 7.27 -3.74 -1.33
C ALA A 37 7.78 -4.54 -2.54
N MET A 38 8.15 -5.81 -2.33
CA MET A 38 8.67 -6.67 -3.40
C MET A 38 7.64 -6.83 -4.52
N SER A 39 8.14 -6.75 -5.74
CA SER A 39 7.34 -6.77 -6.95
C SER A 39 8.17 -7.28 -8.11
N THR A 40 7.60 -8.16 -8.93
CA THR A 40 8.18 -8.46 -10.24
C THR A 40 8.33 -7.20 -11.10
N ARG A 41 7.51 -6.16 -10.85
CA ARG A 41 7.60 -4.87 -11.55
C ARG A 41 8.82 -4.04 -11.12
N ASN A 42 9.45 -4.32 -9.97
CA ASN A 42 10.63 -3.58 -9.51
C ASN A 42 11.83 -3.82 -10.43
N GLN A 43 11.86 -4.94 -11.18
CA GLN A 43 12.89 -5.23 -12.17
C GLN A 43 12.99 -4.20 -13.30
N TYR A 44 11.93 -3.41 -13.51
CA TYR A 44 11.89 -2.36 -14.52
C TYR A 44 12.38 -1.00 -14.00
N LEU A 45 12.75 -0.91 -12.72
CA LEU A 45 13.31 0.29 -12.12
C LEU A 45 14.82 0.32 -12.36
N ASN A 46 15.33 1.47 -12.80
CA ASN A 46 16.77 1.73 -12.78
C ASN A 46 17.26 2.09 -11.35
N ALA A 47 18.56 2.27 -11.19
CA ALA A 47 19.17 2.52 -9.88
C ALA A 47 18.67 3.80 -9.17
N ASP A 48 18.36 4.86 -9.92
CA ASP A 48 17.84 6.11 -9.34
C ASP A 48 16.35 5.99 -9.02
N GLU A 49 15.58 5.34 -9.90
CA GLU A 49 14.18 5.02 -9.66
C GLU A 49 14.00 4.11 -8.45
N TYR A 50 14.90 3.14 -8.25
CA TYR A 50 14.90 2.25 -7.10
C TYR A 50 15.08 3.02 -5.78
N LYS A 51 15.97 4.02 -5.76
CA LYS A 51 16.12 4.92 -4.61
C LYS A 51 14.86 5.76 -4.37
N ILE A 52 14.26 6.29 -5.43
CA ILE A 52 13.03 7.08 -5.34
C ILE A 52 11.87 6.23 -4.83
N ALA A 53 11.71 5.00 -5.31
CA ALA A 53 10.64 4.08 -4.94
C ALA A 53 10.58 3.83 -3.42
N SER A 54 11.72 3.81 -2.72
CA SER A 54 11.76 3.69 -1.25
C SER A 54 11.02 4.82 -0.51
N LYS A 55 10.85 5.99 -1.15
CA LYS A 55 10.15 7.14 -0.55
C LYS A 55 8.66 6.86 -0.34
N LEU A 56 8.04 6.00 -1.15
CA LEU A 56 6.64 5.61 -0.98
C LEU A 56 6.44 5.03 0.42
N HIS A 57 7.20 3.99 0.76
CA HIS A 57 7.09 3.33 2.06
C HIS A 57 7.39 4.29 3.23
N LYS A 58 8.42 5.14 3.08
CA LYS A 58 8.78 6.14 4.10
C LYS A 58 7.63 7.11 4.38
N ILE A 59 6.96 7.61 3.34
CA ILE A 59 5.83 8.52 3.50
C ILE A 59 4.65 7.81 4.17
N LEU A 60 4.33 6.57 3.76
CA LEU A 60 3.25 5.81 4.42
C LEU A 60 3.55 5.58 5.91
N LYS A 61 4.83 5.33 6.26
CA LYS A 61 5.27 5.19 7.66
C LYS A 61 5.12 6.47 8.47
N GLN A 62 5.31 7.64 7.87
CA GLN A 62 5.09 8.92 8.55
C GLN A 62 3.59 9.13 8.86
N ILE A 63 2.71 8.70 7.95
CA ILE A 63 1.26 8.73 8.19
C ILE A 63 0.87 7.77 9.32
N GLU A 64 1.39 6.53 9.32
CA GLU A 64 1.16 5.53 10.38
C GLU A 64 1.53 6.09 11.77
N ARG A 65 2.61 6.87 11.86
CA ARG A 65 3.08 7.47 13.11
C ARG A 65 2.37 8.77 13.49
N GLY A 66 1.48 9.28 12.63
CA GLY A 66 0.84 10.58 12.82
C GLY A 66 1.79 11.78 12.64
N GLU A 67 2.97 11.58 12.04
CA GLU A 67 3.94 12.63 11.74
C GLU A 67 3.54 13.45 10.51
N LEU A 68 2.66 12.90 9.66
CA LEU A 68 2.25 13.50 8.40
C LEU A 68 0.75 13.22 8.13
N ASP A 69 -0.02 14.28 7.86
CA ASP A 69 -1.41 14.14 7.46
C ASP A 69 -1.55 13.72 5.98
N LEU A 70 -2.76 13.31 5.59
CA LEU A 70 -3.07 12.82 4.25
C LEU A 70 -2.80 13.86 3.15
N GLN A 71 -3.08 15.12 3.42
CA GLN A 71 -2.90 16.20 2.44
C GLN A 71 -1.41 16.43 2.18
N SER A 72 -0.63 16.59 3.24
CA SER A 72 0.81 16.78 3.19
C SER A 72 1.52 15.57 2.58
N ALA A 73 1.06 14.36 2.89
CA ALA A 73 1.56 13.13 2.26
C ALA A 73 1.27 13.08 0.76
N THR A 74 0.08 13.49 0.35
CA THR A 74 -0.32 13.59 -1.06
C THR A 74 0.61 14.54 -1.82
N GLU A 75 0.83 15.73 -1.29
CA GLU A 75 1.73 16.73 -1.89
C GLU A 75 3.17 16.21 -1.96
N GLN A 76 3.66 15.55 -0.92
CA GLN A 76 5.01 14.97 -0.91
C GLN A 76 5.16 13.85 -1.94
N LEU A 77 4.18 12.95 -2.07
CA LEU A 77 4.23 11.88 -3.07
C LEU A 77 4.23 12.46 -4.49
N GLN A 78 3.42 13.49 -4.75
CA GLN A 78 3.34 14.14 -6.06
C GLN A 78 4.64 14.81 -6.51
N ARG A 79 5.58 15.11 -5.59
CA ARG A 79 6.92 15.62 -5.95
C ARG A 79 7.81 14.59 -6.62
N TYR A 80 7.55 13.30 -6.39
CA TYR A 80 8.40 12.20 -6.85
C TYR A 80 7.69 11.23 -7.80
N PHE A 81 6.37 11.16 -7.70
CA PHE A 81 5.55 10.20 -8.40
C PHE A 81 4.31 10.87 -8.99
N LYS A 82 3.72 10.23 -9.99
CA LYS A 82 2.33 10.51 -10.35
C LYS A 82 1.42 9.68 -9.44
N LEU A 83 0.75 10.35 -8.50
CA LEU A 83 -0.18 9.69 -7.57
C LEU A 83 -1.42 9.16 -8.31
N ASP A 84 -1.75 7.89 -8.08
CA ASP A 84 -2.99 7.26 -8.53
C ASP A 84 -4.04 7.41 -7.42
N TYR A 85 -3.71 6.93 -6.21
CA TYR A 85 -4.50 7.17 -5.01
C TYR A 85 -3.64 7.07 -3.74
N LEU A 86 -4.12 7.73 -2.68
CA LEU A 86 -3.67 7.57 -1.30
C LEU A 86 -4.92 7.63 -0.40
N GLU A 87 -5.21 6.55 0.31
CA GLU A 87 -6.43 6.41 1.10
C GLU A 87 -6.15 5.86 2.50
N LEU A 88 -6.90 6.33 3.49
CA LEU A 88 -7.01 5.72 4.82
C LEU A 88 -8.39 5.10 4.97
N LEU A 89 -8.43 3.79 5.18
CA LEU A 89 -9.66 3.02 5.26
C LEU A 89 -9.64 2.13 6.50
N ASP A 90 -10.81 1.68 6.91
CA ASP A 90 -10.95 0.59 7.86
C ASP A 90 -10.40 -0.70 7.22
N ALA A 91 -9.41 -1.32 7.86
CA ALA A 91 -8.72 -2.48 7.29
C ALA A 91 -9.65 -3.69 7.14
N ASN A 92 -10.68 -3.81 7.97
CA ASN A 92 -11.61 -4.94 7.93
C ASN A 92 -12.63 -4.77 6.80
N THR A 93 -13.11 -3.55 6.57
CA THR A 93 -14.24 -3.29 5.66
C THR A 93 -13.86 -2.59 4.36
N LEU A 94 -12.67 -1.99 4.28
CA LEU A 94 -12.24 -1.09 3.20
C LEU A 94 -13.19 0.08 2.93
N LYS A 95 -13.85 0.55 3.99
CA LYS A 95 -14.70 1.74 3.97
C LYS A 95 -14.03 2.87 4.73
N LYS A 96 -14.64 4.06 4.67
CA LYS A 96 -14.21 5.22 5.46
C LYS A 96 -14.11 4.83 6.95
N ILE A 97 -13.05 5.33 7.59
CA ILE A 97 -12.83 5.15 9.02
C ILE A 97 -14.00 5.76 9.80
N THR A 98 -14.39 5.08 10.86
CA THR A 98 -15.43 5.51 11.81
C THR A 98 -14.92 5.34 13.23
N ASP A 99 -15.67 5.81 14.23
CA ASP A 99 -15.33 5.63 15.65
C ASP A 99 -15.26 4.14 16.07
N ASN A 100 -15.85 3.24 15.28
CA ASN A 100 -15.82 1.79 15.51
C ASN A 100 -14.66 1.07 14.79
N THR A 101 -13.80 1.81 14.10
CA THR A 101 -12.67 1.24 13.34
C THR A 101 -11.56 0.80 14.30
N SER A 102 -11.33 -0.50 14.38
CA SER A 102 -10.31 -1.11 15.25
C SER A 102 -8.96 -1.33 14.57
N LYS A 103 -8.90 -1.25 13.24
CA LYS A 103 -7.69 -1.38 12.42
C LYS A 103 -7.76 -0.47 11.22
N ILE A 104 -6.68 0.22 10.92
CA ILE A 104 -6.57 1.17 9.82
C ILE A 104 -5.66 0.58 8.74
N ALA A 105 -6.03 0.79 7.48
CA ALA A 105 -5.22 0.50 6.32
C ALA A 105 -4.89 1.79 5.58
N ILE A 106 -3.60 2.07 5.41
CA ILE A 106 -3.09 3.08 4.50
C ILE A 106 -2.80 2.38 3.18
N LEU A 107 -3.50 2.76 2.11
CA LEU A 107 -3.31 2.20 0.78
C LEU A 107 -2.80 3.28 -0.17
N SER A 108 -1.79 2.97 -0.96
CA SER A 108 -1.35 3.88 -2.02
C SER A 108 -0.88 3.17 -3.27
N ALA A 109 -1.25 3.75 -4.41
CA ALA A 109 -0.65 3.42 -5.70
C ALA A 109 -0.09 4.68 -6.34
N VAL A 110 1.11 4.56 -6.91
CA VAL A 110 1.81 5.64 -7.59
C VAL A 110 2.49 5.13 -8.85
N TYR A 111 2.68 6.01 -9.83
CA TYR A 111 3.48 5.74 -11.01
C TYR A 111 4.84 6.42 -10.89
N LEU A 112 5.89 5.63 -11.08
CA LEU A 112 7.24 6.11 -11.35
C LEU A 112 7.54 5.81 -12.81
N ASN A 113 7.50 6.85 -13.66
CA ASN A 113 7.52 6.70 -15.11
C ASN A 113 6.43 5.72 -15.61
N LYS A 114 6.83 4.57 -16.17
CA LYS A 114 5.90 3.55 -16.69
C LYS A 114 5.56 2.48 -15.65
N VAL A 115 6.22 2.48 -14.50
CA VAL A 115 6.07 1.45 -13.48
C VAL A 115 5.04 1.88 -12.43
N ARG A 116 3.97 1.10 -12.28
CA ARG A 116 2.98 1.29 -11.21
C ARG A 116 3.42 0.55 -9.95
N LEU A 117 3.71 1.31 -8.90
CA LEU A 117 4.06 0.84 -7.57
C LEU A 117 2.82 0.86 -6.68
N ILE A 118 2.68 -0.15 -5.84
CA ILE A 118 1.59 -0.28 -4.87
C ILE A 118 2.21 -0.67 -3.54
N ASP A 119 1.83 0.02 -2.48
CA ASP A 119 2.23 -0.30 -1.11
C ASP A 119 1.07 -0.04 -0.16
N ASN A 120 1.11 -0.70 1.00
CA ASN A 120 0.17 -0.48 2.08
C ASN A 120 0.79 -0.72 3.46
N ILE A 121 0.17 -0.12 4.48
CA ILE A 121 0.48 -0.34 5.89
C ILE A 121 -0.83 -0.56 6.63
N ILE A 122 -0.89 -1.61 7.45
CA ILE A 122 -2.03 -1.93 8.31
C ILE A 122 -1.57 -1.82 9.75
N PHE A 123 -2.29 -1.04 10.57
CA PHE A 123 -1.99 -0.83 11.98
C PHE A 123 -3.26 -0.72 12.84
#